data_AF-A0A5E7CSR0-F1
#
_entry.id   AF-A0A5E7CSR0-F1
#
_cell.length_a   1.000
_cell.length_b   1.000
_cell.length_c   1.000
_cell.angle_alpha   90.00
_cell.angle_beta   90.00
_cell.angle_gamma   90.00
#
_symmetry.space_group_name_H-M   'P 1'
#
loop_
_entity.id
_entity.type
_entity.pdbx_description
1 polymer ?
#
loop_
_entity_poly.entity_id
_entity_poly.type
_entity_poly.pdbx_seq_one_letter_code
_entity_poly.pdbx_strand_id
1 'polypeptide(L)'
;MHKAIPNLPETLNISPYESLDSSKLHEAANRALDHYLTPPIDNPRTTTVDRSLSVFAVAPGINTEALLPNAYETFCSATTLVLDLGDDLDGKDRNLALAIHQMMELGLLLIEKALDHEHSVGHRGMV
;
A
#
# COMPACT_ATOMS: atom_id res chain seq x y z
N MET A 1 79.86 -15.82 -15.65
CA MET A 1 78.90 -16.55 -16.50
C MET A 1 77.51 -16.05 -16.16
N HIS A 2 76.86 -15.36 -17.10
CA HIS A 2 75.57 -14.70 -16.91
C HIS A 2 74.44 -15.72 -17.13
N LYS A 3 73.59 -15.95 -16.13
CA LYS A 3 72.34 -16.68 -16.32
C LYS A 3 71.21 -15.66 -16.38
N ALA A 4 70.70 -15.44 -17.59
CA ALA A 4 69.56 -14.58 -17.85
C ALA A 4 68.34 -15.04 -17.05
N ILE A 5 67.66 -14.09 -16.41
CA ILE A 5 66.35 -14.32 -15.81
C ILE A 5 65.34 -14.27 -16.97
N PRO A 6 64.52 -15.31 -17.18
CA PRO A 6 63.50 -15.30 -18.23
C PRO A 6 62.43 -14.27 -17.85
N ASN A 7 62.04 -13.43 -18.81
CA ASN A 7 60.95 -12.46 -18.66
C ASN A 7 59.73 -13.11 -17.97
N LEU A 8 59.35 -12.55 -16.83
CA LEU A 8 58.07 -12.83 -16.20
C LEU A 8 56.98 -12.21 -17.10
N PRO A 9 55.92 -12.95 -17.48
CA PRO A 9 54.87 -12.41 -18.33
C PRO A 9 54.29 -11.15 -17.70
N GLU A 10 54.19 -10.09 -18.53
CA GLU A 10 53.57 -8.82 -18.20
C GLU A 10 52.29 -9.10 -17.42
N THR A 11 52.23 -8.59 -16.19
CA THR A 11 50.97 -8.52 -15.45
C THR A 11 49.98 -7.88 -16.42
N LEU A 12 49.00 -8.65 -16.89
CA LEU A 12 47.85 -8.09 -17.57
C LEU A 12 47.22 -7.16 -16.55
N ASN A 13 47.63 -5.90 -16.64
CA ASN A 13 47.05 -4.81 -15.94
C ASN A 13 45.70 -4.66 -16.62
N ILE A 14 44.76 -5.52 -16.23
CA ILE A 14 43.36 -5.42 -16.56
C ILE A 14 42.82 -4.18 -15.85
N SER A 15 43.32 -3.04 -16.30
CA SER A 15 42.73 -1.75 -16.06
C SER A 15 41.29 -1.89 -16.52
N PRO A 16 40.28 -1.55 -15.70
CA PRO A 16 38.87 -1.79 -16.01
C PRO A 16 38.37 -1.16 -17.33
N TYR A 17 39.23 -0.40 -18.01
CA TYR A 17 38.98 0.38 -19.22
C TYR A 17 39.78 -0.08 -20.46
N GLU A 18 40.33 -1.31 -20.47
CA GLU A 18 41.26 -1.74 -21.54
C GLU A 18 40.59 -2.02 -22.91
N SER A 19 39.27 -2.24 -22.98
CA SER A 19 38.54 -2.45 -24.24
C SER A 19 37.74 -1.22 -24.69
N LEU A 20 37.58 -1.02 -26.01
CA LEU A 20 36.82 0.10 -26.59
C LEU A 20 35.37 0.18 -26.08
N ASP A 21 34.80 -0.95 -25.65
CA ASP A 21 33.43 -1.04 -25.14
C ASP A 21 33.35 -1.04 -23.61
N SER A 22 34.48 -0.98 -22.89
CA SER A 22 34.54 -0.96 -21.42
C SER A 22 33.74 0.19 -20.82
N SER A 23 33.85 1.40 -21.41
CA SER A 23 33.07 2.57 -21.00
C SER A 23 31.57 2.39 -21.24
N LYS A 24 31.17 1.77 -22.37
CA LYS A 24 29.76 1.47 -22.66
C LYS A 24 29.19 0.41 -21.72
N LEU A 25 29.99 -0.59 -21.35
CA LEU A 25 29.60 -1.62 -20.39
C LEU A 25 29.48 -1.04 -18.98
N HIS A 26 30.40 -0.15 -18.58
CA HIS A 26 30.32 0.58 -17.31
C HIS A 26 29.09 1.48 -17.26
N GLU A 27 28.82 2.23 -18.33
CA GLU A 27 27.61 3.04 -18.46
C GLU A 27 26.35 2.17 -18.41
N ALA A 28 26.32 1.04 -19.14
CA ALA A 28 25.20 0.11 -19.10
C ALA A 28 24.98 -0.50 -17.71
N ALA A 29 26.05 -0.82 -16.99
CA ALA A 29 25.99 -1.32 -15.62
C ALA A 29 25.43 -0.27 -14.66
N ASN A 30 25.89 0.99 -14.75
CA ASN A 30 25.36 2.08 -13.93
C ASN A 30 23.89 2.36 -14.26
N ARG A 31 23.51 2.38 -15.55
CA ARG A 31 22.10 2.51 -15.96
C ARG A 31 21.22 1.38 -15.41
N ALA A 32 21.72 0.15 -15.37
CA ALA A 32 21.02 -0.97 -14.77
C ALA A 32 20.88 -0.80 -13.25
N LEU A 33 21.95 -0.39 -12.56
CA LEU A 33 21.91 -0.10 -11.13
C LEU A 33 20.91 1.02 -10.80
N ASP A 34 20.94 2.14 -11.52
CA ASP A 34 20.02 3.26 -11.30
C ASP A 34 18.56 2.83 -11.51
N HIS A 35 18.29 2.04 -12.56
CA HIS A 35 16.95 1.54 -12.86
C HIS A 35 16.36 0.66 -11.73
N TYR A 36 17.20 -0.12 -11.04
CA TYR A 36 16.76 -1.01 -9.97
C TYR A 36 16.88 -0.43 -8.56
N LEU A 37 17.86 0.44 -8.31
CA LEU A 37 18.15 1.01 -6.99
C LEU A 37 17.50 2.36 -6.77
N THR A 38 17.13 3.08 -7.83
CA THR A 38 16.49 4.40 -7.74
C THR A 38 15.29 4.44 -8.68
N PRO A 39 14.25 3.64 -8.42
CA PRO A 39 13.04 3.70 -9.23
C PRO A 39 12.51 5.15 -9.21
N PRO A 40 12.09 5.72 -10.36
CA PRO A 40 11.44 7.01 -10.38
C PRO A 40 10.27 7.01 -9.38
N ILE A 41 10.33 7.91 -8.39
CA ILE A 41 9.29 8.09 -7.36
C ILE A 41 7.92 8.38 -8.02
N ASP A 42 7.94 8.83 -9.27
CA ASP A 42 6.76 9.18 -10.07
C ASP A 42 6.06 7.99 -10.75
N ASN A 43 6.52 6.75 -10.53
CA ASN A 43 5.74 5.58 -10.94
C ASN A 43 4.86 5.11 -9.76
N PRO A 44 3.54 5.36 -9.77
CA PRO A 44 2.63 4.91 -8.71
C PRO A 44 2.48 3.37 -8.63
N ARG A 45 3.33 2.58 -9.31
CA ARG A 45 3.23 1.13 -9.40
C ARG A 45 4.25 0.35 -8.56
N THR A 46 5.07 1.00 -7.74
CA THR A 46 5.93 0.32 -6.75
C THR A 46 5.33 0.35 -5.34
N THR A 47 4.04 0.04 -5.22
CA THR A 47 3.43 -0.52 -4.00
C THR A 47 2.94 -1.94 -4.31
N THR A 48 3.86 -2.78 -4.78
CA THR A 48 3.60 -4.19 -5.13
C THR A 48 4.33 -5.12 -4.18
N VAL A 49 4.40 -4.75 -2.90
CA VAL A 49 4.49 -5.76 -1.84
C VAL A 49 3.05 -6.11 -1.50
N ASP A 50 2.58 -7.22 -2.07
CA ASP A 50 1.35 -7.93 -1.68
C ASP A 50 -0.02 -7.36 -2.11
N ARG A 51 -0.20 -7.00 -3.40
CA ARG A 51 -1.55 -6.82 -3.99
C ARG A 51 -2.19 -8.16 -4.44
N SER A 52 -1.64 -9.30 -4.03
CA SER A 52 -2.15 -10.63 -4.40
C SER A 52 -3.30 -11.14 -3.54
N LEU A 53 -3.72 -10.40 -2.49
CA LEU A 53 -4.71 -10.87 -1.51
C LEU A 53 -5.95 -9.97 -1.36
N SER A 54 -6.04 -8.85 -2.09
CA SER A 54 -7.18 -7.94 -2.01
C SER A 54 -8.32 -8.40 -2.92
N VAL A 55 -9.29 -9.13 -2.35
CA VAL A 55 -10.57 -9.44 -3.02
C VAL A 55 -11.45 -8.18 -3.11
N PHE A 56 -11.26 -7.23 -2.19
CA PHE A 56 -12.01 -5.98 -2.12
C PHE A 56 -11.07 -4.78 -2.17
N ALA A 57 -11.47 -3.74 -2.90
CA ALA A 57 -10.78 -2.46 -2.97
C ALA A 57 -11.80 -1.31 -3.02
N VAL A 58 -11.45 -0.17 -2.44
CA VAL A 58 -12.22 1.07 -2.61
C VAL A 58 -11.89 1.66 -3.97
N ALA A 59 -12.92 1.94 -4.78
CA ALA A 59 -12.71 2.48 -6.12
C ALA A 59 -12.07 3.89 -6.06
N PRO A 60 -11.01 4.15 -6.85
CA PRO A 60 -10.41 5.48 -6.89
C PRO A 60 -11.43 6.48 -7.47
N GLY A 61 -11.62 7.61 -6.78
CA GLY A 61 -12.57 8.65 -7.20
C GLY A 61 -14.03 8.39 -6.85
N ILE A 62 -14.34 7.38 -6.02
CA ILE A 62 -15.69 7.23 -5.45
C ILE A 62 -16.06 8.49 -4.65
N ASN A 63 -17.28 8.98 -4.82
CA ASN A 63 -17.78 10.12 -4.06
C ASN A 63 -18.07 9.72 -2.60
N THR A 64 -17.85 10.67 -1.69
CA THR A 64 -18.21 10.55 -0.28
C THR A 64 -19.70 10.24 -0.09
N GLU A 65 -20.55 10.81 -0.95
CA GLU A 65 -21.99 10.56 -0.98
C GLU A 65 -22.38 9.10 -1.26
N ALA A 66 -21.59 8.31 -2.01
CA ALA A 66 -21.83 6.86 -2.13
C ALA A 66 -21.04 6.03 -1.11
N LEU A 67 -19.88 6.53 -0.67
CA LEU A 67 -19.03 5.82 0.28
C LEU A 67 -19.64 5.78 1.69
N LEU A 68 -20.22 6.89 2.16
CA LEU A 68 -20.79 7.01 3.49
C LEU A 68 -22.04 6.14 3.71
N PRO A 69 -23.02 6.06 2.79
CA PRO A 69 -24.15 5.14 2.95
C PRO A 69 -23.71 3.68 2.97
N ASN A 70 -22.76 3.28 2.12
CA ASN A 70 -22.21 1.92 2.14
C ASN A 70 -21.52 1.61 3.48
N ALA A 71 -20.80 2.58 4.06
CA ALA A 71 -20.21 2.44 5.38
C ALA A 71 -21.28 2.31 6.47
N TYR A 72 -22.33 3.14 6.41
CA TYR A 72 -23.49 3.07 7.32
C TYR A 72 -24.14 1.68 7.29
N GLU A 73 -24.48 1.17 6.11
CA GLU A 73 -25.08 -0.15 5.93
C GLU A 73 -24.18 -1.29 6.44
N THR A 74 -22.85 -1.16 6.23
CA THR A 74 -21.87 -2.11 6.75
C THR A 74 -21.87 -2.12 8.29
N PHE A 75 -21.90 -0.95 8.93
CA PHE A 75 -21.98 -0.85 10.37
C PHE A 75 -23.30 -1.40 10.92
N CYS A 76 -24.44 -1.04 10.33
CA CYS A 76 -25.74 -1.58 10.73
C CYS A 76 -25.75 -3.12 10.65
N SER A 77 -25.23 -3.68 9.56
CA SER A 77 -25.12 -5.14 9.41
C SER A 77 -24.24 -5.75 10.49
N ALA A 78 -23.09 -5.15 10.77
CA ALA A 78 -22.18 -5.64 11.80
C ALA A 78 -22.78 -5.53 13.22
N THR A 79 -23.50 -4.44 13.51
CA THR A 79 -24.25 -4.24 14.75
C THR A 79 -25.25 -5.38 14.97
N THR A 80 -26.03 -5.77 13.96
CA THR A 80 -26.95 -6.91 14.04
C THR A 80 -26.21 -8.20 14.36
N LEU A 81 -25.10 -8.49 13.66
CA LEU A 81 -24.32 -9.71 13.91
C LEU A 81 -23.70 -9.76 15.31
N VAL A 82 -23.27 -8.62 15.86
CA VAL A 82 -22.72 -8.56 17.22
C VAL A 82 -23.81 -8.78 18.27
N LEU A 83 -25.03 -8.27 18.03
CA LEU A 83 -26.16 -8.53 18.92
C LEU A 83 -26.60 -9.99 18.87
N ASP A 84 -26.75 -10.56 17.67
CA ASP A 84 -27.05 -11.98 17.49
C ASP A 84 -26.01 -12.87 18.20
N LEU A 85 -24.72 -12.54 18.05
CA LEU A 85 -23.65 -13.22 18.77
C LEU A 85 -23.77 -13.03 20.30
N GLY A 86 -24.13 -11.82 20.74
CA GLY A 86 -24.30 -11.51 22.16
C GLY A 86 -25.44 -12.28 22.82
N ASP A 87 -26.44 -12.74 22.07
CA ASP A 87 -27.54 -13.57 22.57
C ASP A 87 -27.11 -15.03 22.81
N ASP A 88 -26.08 -15.51 22.09
CA ASP A 88 -25.48 -16.84 22.27
C ASP A 88 -24.38 -16.88 23.35
N LEU A 89 -23.99 -15.73 23.90
CA LEU A 89 -22.91 -15.60 24.89
C LEU A 89 -23.44 -15.32 26.30
N ASP A 90 -22.63 -15.63 27.31
CA ASP A 90 -22.95 -15.37 28.72
C ASP A 90 -21.82 -14.64 29.46
N GLY A 91 -22.18 -14.03 30.60
CA GLY A 91 -21.24 -13.46 31.55
C GLY A 91 -20.31 -12.40 30.93
N LYS A 92 -18.99 -12.61 31.07
CA LYS A 92 -17.97 -11.64 30.62
C LYS A 92 -17.96 -11.48 29.10
N ASP A 93 -18.17 -12.55 28.35
CA ASP A 93 -18.07 -12.51 26.88
C ASP A 93 -19.27 -11.80 26.27
N ARG A 94 -20.47 -11.99 26.85
CA ARG A 94 -21.65 -11.18 26.52
C ARG A 94 -21.43 -9.69 26.79
N ASN A 95 -20.84 -9.36 27.94
CA ASN A 95 -20.52 -7.97 28.27
C ASN A 95 -19.53 -7.36 27.26
N LEU A 96 -18.56 -8.15 26.77
CA LEU A 96 -17.64 -7.71 25.73
C LEU A 96 -18.36 -7.46 24.40
N ALA A 97 -19.25 -8.36 23.98
CA ALA A 97 -20.07 -8.18 22.78
C ALA A 97 -20.92 -6.90 22.86
N LEU A 98 -21.58 -6.66 23.99
CA LEU A 98 -22.36 -5.43 24.22
C LEU A 98 -21.50 -4.17 24.20
N ALA A 99 -20.26 -4.22 24.71
CA ALA A 99 -19.34 -3.08 24.65
C ALA A 99 -18.92 -2.78 23.19
N ILE A 100 -18.67 -3.81 22.38
CA ILE A 100 -18.39 -3.65 20.95
C ILE A 100 -19.59 -3.05 20.23
N HIS A 101 -20.79 -3.56 20.48
CA HIS A 101 -22.04 -3.01 19.95
C HIS A 101 -22.18 -1.52 20.29
N GLN A 102 -21.96 -1.13 21.55
CA GLN A 102 -22.02 0.28 21.95
C GLN A 102 -20.99 1.15 21.20
N MET A 103 -19.78 0.65 20.95
CA MET A 103 -18.79 1.38 20.14
C MET A 103 -19.24 1.52 18.67
N MET A 104 -19.92 0.53 18.12
CA MET A 104 -20.46 0.59 16.76
C MET A 104 -21.60 1.60 16.65
N GLU A 105 -22.50 1.67 17.63
CA GLU A 105 -23.55 2.71 17.71
C GLU A 105 -22.97 4.13 17.74
N LEU A 106 -21.88 4.34 18.50
CA LEU A 106 -21.17 5.62 18.49
C LEU A 106 -20.57 5.92 17.11
N GLY A 107 -20.07 4.90 16.41
CA GLY A 107 -19.59 5.03 15.02
C GLY A 107 -20.71 5.41 14.06
N LEU A 108 -21.89 4.78 14.17
CA LEU A 108 -23.07 5.08 13.37
C LEU A 108 -23.48 6.56 13.51
N LEU A 109 -23.51 7.09 14.73
CA LEU A 109 -23.82 8.52 14.96
C LEU A 109 -22.85 9.47 14.25
N LEU A 110 -21.55 9.12 14.18
CA LEU A 110 -20.57 9.90 13.45
C LEU A 110 -20.78 9.82 11.93
N ILE A 111 -21.15 8.64 11.42
CA ILE A 111 -21.45 8.43 10.00
C ILE A 111 -22.73 9.16 9.60
N GLU A 112 -23.80 9.08 10.40
CA GLU A 112 -25.05 9.84 10.19
C GLU A 112 -24.77 11.33 10.14
N LYS A 113 -23.94 11.83 11.07
CA LYS A 113 -23.56 13.24 11.06
C LYS A 113 -22.78 13.64 9.80
N ALA A 114 -21.92 12.75 9.29
CA ALA A 114 -21.19 12.99 8.05
C ALA A 114 -22.14 12.98 6.83
N LEU A 115 -23.10 12.05 6.79
CA LEU A 115 -24.13 11.99 5.75
C LEU A 115 -24.96 13.28 5.70
N ASP A 116 -25.44 13.75 6.85
CA ASP A 116 -26.18 15.00 6.95
C ASP A 116 -25.40 16.20 6.39
N HIS A 117 -24.09 16.23 6.61
CA HIS A 117 -23.21 17.27 6.09
C HIS A 117 -23.12 17.21 4.56
N GLU A 118 -22.92 16.02 3.97
CA GLU A 118 -22.87 15.85 2.52
C GLU A 118 -24.19 16.25 1.84
N HIS A 119 -25.33 15.83 2.39
CA HIS A 119 -26.65 16.22 1.87
C HIS A 119 -26.89 17.74 1.95
N SER A 120 -26.39 18.39 3.00
CA SER A 120 -26.48 19.84 3.19
C SER A 120 -25.56 20.64 2.25
N VAL A 121 -24.44 20.06 1.80
CA VAL A 121 -23.52 20.67 0.83
C VAL A 121 -24.06 20.51 -0.59
N GLY A 122 -24.62 19.34 -0.93
CA GLY A 122 -25.25 19.09 -2.23
C GLY A 122 -26.37 20.08 -2.56
N HIS A 123 -27.21 20.42 -1.59
CA HIS A 123 -28.27 21.41 -1.76
C HIS A 123 -27.78 22.86 -1.95
N ARG A 124 -26.57 23.19 -1.49
CA ARG A 124 -26.02 24.56 -1.53
C ARG A 124 -25.28 24.88 -2.83
N GLY A 125 -24.90 23.86 -3.61
CA GLY A 125 -24.26 23.99 -4.92
C GLY A 125 -25.23 24.01 -6.10
N MET A 126 -26.54 23.86 -5.86
CA MET A 126 -27.59 23.80 -6.89
C MET A 126 -28.49 25.05 -6.92
N VAL A 127 -28.11 26.13 -6.21
CA VAL A 127 -28.81 27.44 -6.18
C VAL A 127 -27.89 28.52 -6.70
#